data_AF-A0A4T0VHW9-F1
#
_entry.id   AF-A0A4T0VHW9-F1
#
_cell.length_a   1.000
_cell.length_b   1.000
_cell.length_c   1.000
_cell.angle_alpha   90.00
_cell.angle_beta   90.00
_cell.angle_gamma   90.00
#
_symmetry.space_group_name_H-M   'P 1'
#
loop_
_entity.id
_entity.type
_entity.pdbx_description
1 polymer ?
#
loop_
_entity_poly.entity_id
_entity_poly.type
_entity_poly.pdbx_seq_one_letter_code
_entity_poly.pdbx_strand_id
1 'polypeptide(L)'
;MLSSSKTEQHEGSQPTLSGFPVASEINALVPEFPLRRTTFSNLTVSWPSTASWMRGEVPESDWDHLILHLHSMIPHGGGFLKVDDPQLSLLPPPLIISWPEQPTVYSISVFHQLHCFTAILNDFNRIQNGQPPIQPMRHLLHCFDFIKQAILCCGDCTSEPHQEDRHGNHLQAGMDTLRVCKDFDKILSYANAHAPKRIK
;
A
#
# COMPACT_ATOMS: atom_id res chain seq x y z
N MET A 1 2.66 -52.97 25.94
CA MET A 1 3.81 -52.38 25.23
C MET A 1 3.45 -52.30 23.75
N LEU A 2 2.98 -51.15 23.28
CA LEU A 2 2.69 -50.91 21.86
C LEU A 2 3.58 -49.74 21.43
N SER A 3 4.56 -50.06 20.60
CA SER A 3 5.49 -49.14 19.96
C SER A 3 4.72 -48.33 18.90
N SER A 4 4.66 -47.01 19.06
CA SER A 4 4.24 -46.10 17.97
C SER A 4 5.50 -45.55 17.31
N SER A 5 5.67 -45.87 16.03
CA SER A 5 6.72 -45.32 15.18
C SER A 5 6.50 -43.82 15.01
N LYS A 6 7.51 -43.03 15.34
CA LYS A 6 7.57 -41.61 14.99
C LYS A 6 7.68 -41.49 13.48
N THR A 7 6.69 -40.89 12.85
CA THR A 7 6.80 -40.37 11.49
C THR A 7 7.69 -39.12 11.56
N GLU A 8 8.92 -39.24 11.07
CA GLU A 8 9.81 -38.11 10.86
C GLU A 8 9.19 -37.20 9.77
N GLN A 9 8.75 -36.01 10.17
CA GLN A 9 8.45 -34.95 9.23
C GLN A 9 9.79 -34.45 8.69
N HIS A 10 9.97 -34.56 7.38
CA HIS A 10 11.03 -33.86 6.66
C HIS A 10 10.80 -32.35 6.81
N GLU A 11 11.44 -31.73 7.80
CA GLU A 11 11.75 -30.29 7.77
C GLU A 11 12.73 -30.08 6.62
N GLY A 12 12.19 -29.86 5.42
CA GLY A 12 12.94 -29.21 4.36
C GLY A 12 13.38 -27.85 4.89
N SER A 13 14.69 -27.63 4.96
CA SER A 13 15.30 -26.39 5.43
C SER A 13 14.63 -25.18 4.77
N GLN A 14 13.85 -24.41 5.54
CA GLN A 14 13.30 -23.16 5.04
C GLN A 14 14.47 -22.27 4.60
N PRO A 15 14.41 -21.66 3.41
CA PRO A 15 15.46 -20.76 2.96
C PRO A 15 15.64 -19.67 4.02
N THR A 16 16.88 -19.47 4.43
CA THR A 16 17.22 -18.39 5.37
C THR A 16 16.75 -17.08 4.78
N LEU A 17 15.91 -16.33 5.50
CA LEU A 17 15.37 -15.02 5.08
C LEU A 17 16.45 -13.94 4.87
N SER A 18 17.74 -14.28 5.04
CA SER A 18 18.90 -13.40 4.97
C SER A 18 19.19 -12.81 3.58
N GLY A 19 18.34 -13.04 2.57
CA GLY A 19 18.49 -12.51 1.21
C GLY A 19 17.36 -11.61 0.71
N PHE A 20 16.25 -11.48 1.44
CA PHE A 20 15.09 -10.71 0.97
C PHE A 20 14.90 -9.44 1.82
N PRO A 21 14.99 -8.24 1.23
CA PRO A 21 14.64 -7.02 1.92
C PRO A 21 13.18 -7.05 2.41
N VAL A 22 12.88 -6.29 3.46
CA VAL A 22 11.51 -6.13 3.97
C VAL A 22 10.60 -5.65 2.85
N ALA A 23 9.38 -6.21 2.79
CA ALA A 23 8.38 -5.91 1.78
C ALA A 23 8.88 -6.07 0.32
N SER A 24 9.73 -7.07 0.07
CA SER A 24 10.13 -7.49 -1.28
C SER A 24 9.21 -8.55 -1.88
N GLU A 25 9.23 -8.64 -3.21
CA GLU A 25 8.47 -9.61 -3.99
C GLU A 25 9.37 -10.83 -4.24
N ILE A 26 9.03 -11.96 -3.62
CA ILE A 26 9.89 -13.15 -3.57
C ILE A 26 9.72 -14.08 -4.79
N ASN A 27 8.76 -13.80 -5.68
CA ASN A 27 8.47 -14.61 -6.86
C ASN A 27 9.12 -14.08 -8.14
N ALA A 28 9.99 -13.06 -8.03
CA ALA A 28 10.69 -12.42 -9.14
C ALA A 28 9.76 -11.86 -10.24
N LEU A 29 8.54 -11.46 -9.89
CA LEU A 29 7.60 -10.76 -10.78
C LEU A 29 7.97 -9.30 -11.02
N VAL A 30 8.73 -8.71 -10.10
CA VAL A 30 9.28 -7.36 -10.19
C VAL A 30 10.74 -7.37 -9.77
N PRO A 31 11.55 -6.41 -10.25
CA PRO A 31 12.91 -6.25 -9.76
C PRO A 31 12.92 -5.77 -8.31
N GLU A 32 14.08 -5.90 -7.66
CA GLU A 32 14.34 -5.15 -6.44
C GLU A 32 14.43 -3.65 -6.74
N PHE A 33 13.76 -2.86 -5.92
CA PHE A 33 13.73 -1.41 -6.07
C PHE A 33 14.77 -0.76 -5.15
N PRO A 34 15.45 0.32 -5.60
CA PRO A 34 16.44 0.99 -4.79
C PRO A 34 15.80 1.64 -3.56
N LEU A 35 16.59 1.79 -2.50
CA LEU A 35 16.19 2.54 -1.32
C LEU A 35 16.50 4.03 -1.49
N ARG A 36 15.64 4.88 -0.94
CA ARG A 36 15.78 6.33 -0.92
C ARG A 36 15.51 6.85 0.49
N ARG A 37 16.34 7.81 0.90
CA ARG A 37 16.08 8.60 2.10
C ARG A 37 14.94 9.58 1.80
N THR A 38 13.86 9.47 2.53
CA THR A 38 12.63 10.23 2.30
C THR A 38 12.22 10.93 3.58
N THR A 39 11.80 12.19 3.47
CA THR A 39 11.19 12.94 4.56
C THR A 39 9.83 13.38 4.09
N PHE A 40 8.80 13.05 4.87
CA PHE A 40 7.44 13.49 4.61
C PHE A 40 7.19 14.77 5.40
N SER A 41 7.28 15.90 4.70
CA SER A 41 7.00 17.26 5.20
C SER A 41 5.63 17.76 4.75
N ASN A 42 5.17 18.87 5.32
CA ASN A 42 3.92 19.56 4.94
C ASN A 42 3.80 19.90 3.44
N LEU A 43 4.91 19.92 2.69
CA LEU A 43 4.92 20.18 1.24
C LEU A 43 4.89 18.90 0.38
N THR A 44 5.18 17.75 0.98
CA THR A 44 5.27 16.45 0.29
C THR A 44 4.13 15.51 0.66
N VAL A 45 3.48 15.74 1.79
CA VAL A 45 2.19 15.15 2.09
C VAL A 45 1.15 15.99 1.36
N SER A 46 0.20 15.36 0.69
CA SER A 46 -0.90 15.99 -0.08
C SER A 46 -1.88 16.81 0.79
N TRP A 47 -1.44 17.23 1.98
CA TRP A 47 -2.22 17.84 3.05
C TRP A 47 -1.84 19.32 3.19
N PRO A 48 -2.75 20.26 2.90
CA PRO A 48 -2.44 21.69 2.98
C PRO A 48 -2.53 22.21 4.42
N SER A 49 -1.40 22.47 5.09
CA SER A 49 -1.27 22.88 6.51
C SER A 49 -1.87 24.24 6.86
N THR A 50 -3.18 24.35 6.67
CA THR A 50 -3.99 25.53 6.95
C THR A 50 -4.71 25.37 8.29
N ALA A 51 -4.94 26.50 8.97
CA ALA A 51 -5.66 26.52 10.24
C ALA A 51 -7.10 25.97 10.14
N SER A 52 -7.71 25.97 8.94
CA SER A 52 -9.03 25.39 8.66
C SER A 52 -9.02 23.88 8.83
N TRP A 53 -8.01 23.19 8.28
CA TRP A 53 -7.91 21.73 8.44
C TRP A 53 -7.75 21.37 9.92
N MET A 54 -6.93 22.08 10.72
CA MET A 54 -6.74 21.71 12.13
C MET A 54 -8.05 21.67 12.93
N ARG A 55 -9.11 22.30 12.43
CA ARG A 55 -10.48 22.26 12.98
C ARG A 55 -11.39 21.20 12.35
N GLY A 56 -10.89 20.41 11.40
CA GLY A 56 -11.63 19.43 10.62
C GLY A 56 -12.39 20.01 9.41
N GLU A 57 -12.19 21.28 9.09
CA GLU A 57 -12.91 21.98 8.02
C GLU A 57 -12.09 21.96 6.73
N VAL A 58 -12.42 21.04 5.81
CA VAL A 58 -11.77 20.90 4.49
C VAL A 58 -12.74 21.33 3.39
N PRO A 59 -12.43 22.39 2.62
CA PRO A 59 -13.22 22.77 1.45
C PRO A 59 -13.32 21.64 0.42
N GLU A 60 -14.45 21.55 -0.30
CA GLU A 60 -14.67 20.51 -1.32
C GLU A 60 -13.59 20.52 -2.41
N SER A 61 -13.13 21.69 -2.85
CA SER A 61 -12.04 21.80 -3.83
C SER A 61 -10.73 21.19 -3.34
N ASP A 62 -10.39 21.39 -2.07
CA ASP A 62 -9.16 20.87 -1.47
C ASP A 62 -9.26 19.36 -1.31
N TRP A 63 -10.46 18.86 -1.00
CA TRP A 63 -10.76 17.44 -0.98
C TRP A 63 -10.60 16.78 -2.36
N ASP A 64 -11.14 17.39 -3.39
CA ASP A 64 -11.03 16.90 -4.77
C ASP A 64 -9.57 16.85 -5.22
N HIS A 65 -8.79 17.90 -4.93
CA HIS A 65 -7.36 17.91 -5.22
C HIS A 65 -6.61 16.78 -4.49
N LEU A 66 -6.94 16.52 -3.23
CA LEU A 66 -6.37 15.41 -2.47
C LEU A 66 -6.69 14.05 -3.09
N ILE A 67 -7.97 13.79 -3.39
CA ILE A 67 -8.39 12.52 -4.01
C ILE A 67 -7.74 12.35 -5.39
N LEU A 68 -7.67 13.39 -6.21
CA LEU A 68 -7.01 13.37 -7.50
C LEU A 68 -5.52 13.06 -7.38
N HIS A 69 -4.84 13.65 -6.39
CA HIS A 69 -3.44 13.36 -6.13
C HIS A 69 -3.23 11.90 -5.74
N LEU A 70 -4.02 11.35 -4.81
CA LEU A 70 -3.92 9.95 -4.40
C LEU A 70 -4.17 8.99 -5.58
N HIS A 71 -5.15 9.30 -6.43
CA HIS A 71 -5.37 8.55 -7.67
C HIS A 71 -4.18 8.64 -8.63
N SER A 72 -3.48 9.78 -8.71
CA SER A 72 -2.30 9.93 -9.57
C SER A 72 -1.10 9.09 -9.13
N MET A 73 -1.06 8.67 -7.86
CA MET A 73 -0.04 7.76 -7.34
C MET A 73 -0.29 6.29 -7.75
N ILE A 74 -1.44 5.98 -8.34
CA ILE A 74 -1.74 4.67 -8.87
C ILE A 74 -1.44 4.70 -10.38
N PRO A 75 -0.58 3.80 -10.91
CA PRO A 75 -0.20 3.79 -12.31
C PRO A 75 -1.41 3.46 -13.19
N HIS A 76 -1.31 3.80 -14.48
CA HIS A 76 -2.26 3.26 -15.43
C HIS A 76 -2.23 1.72 -15.40
N GLY A 77 -3.38 1.09 -15.60
CA GLY A 77 -3.52 -0.34 -15.38
C GLY A 77 -3.63 -0.75 -13.89
N GLY A 78 -3.72 0.19 -12.95
CA GLY A 78 -4.07 -0.07 -11.55
C GLY A 78 -2.97 -0.74 -10.72
N GLY A 79 -1.76 -0.84 -11.27
CA GLY A 79 -0.64 -1.54 -10.62
C GLY A 79 -0.65 -3.05 -10.84
N PHE A 80 -1.45 -3.54 -11.80
CA PHE A 80 -1.43 -4.92 -12.22
C PHE A 80 -0.22 -5.22 -13.13
N LEU A 81 0.28 -6.44 -13.05
CA LEU A 81 1.31 -7.02 -13.90
C LEU A 81 0.72 -8.25 -14.59
N LYS A 82 0.88 -8.34 -15.91
CA LYS A 82 0.52 -9.54 -16.66
C LYS A 82 1.46 -10.68 -16.28
N VAL A 83 0.88 -11.86 -16.09
CA VAL A 83 1.62 -13.08 -15.78
C VAL A 83 1.29 -14.09 -16.87
N ASP A 84 2.30 -14.44 -17.67
CA ASP A 84 2.13 -15.41 -18.77
C ASP A 84 2.22 -16.87 -18.28
N ASP A 85 3.00 -17.14 -17.21
CA ASP A 85 3.09 -18.45 -16.56
C ASP A 85 2.65 -18.36 -15.08
N PRO A 86 1.43 -18.82 -14.75
CA PRO A 86 0.89 -18.71 -13.40
C PRO A 86 1.42 -19.78 -12.43
N GLN A 87 2.31 -20.70 -12.84
CA GLN A 87 2.87 -21.72 -11.94
C GLN A 87 3.95 -21.18 -10.98
N LEU A 88 3.72 -20.01 -10.38
CA LEU A 88 4.57 -19.45 -9.35
C LEU A 88 4.22 -20.09 -8.00
N SER A 89 5.09 -20.98 -7.52
CA SER A 89 4.81 -21.95 -6.46
C SER A 89 4.47 -21.37 -5.08
N LEU A 90 4.57 -20.04 -4.87
CA LEU A 90 4.27 -19.40 -3.58
C LEU A 90 3.08 -18.44 -3.63
N LEU A 91 2.51 -18.16 -4.80
CA LEU A 91 1.39 -17.23 -4.92
C LEU A 91 0.05 -17.97 -4.98
N PRO A 92 -1.01 -17.42 -4.35
CA PRO A 92 -2.36 -17.81 -4.67
C PRO A 92 -2.67 -17.62 -6.17
N PRO A 93 -3.73 -18.25 -6.70
CA PRO A 93 -4.11 -18.09 -8.10
C PRO A 93 -4.24 -16.61 -8.50
N PRO A 94 -3.76 -16.22 -9.70
CA PRO A 94 -3.85 -14.84 -10.16
C PRO A 94 -5.29 -14.43 -10.46
N LEU A 95 -5.53 -13.12 -10.50
CA LEU A 95 -6.81 -12.57 -10.95
C LEU A 95 -6.89 -12.62 -12.48
N ILE A 96 -8.03 -12.98 -13.03
CA ILE A 96 -8.34 -12.76 -14.45
C ILE A 96 -9.16 -11.47 -14.53
N ILE A 97 -8.61 -10.45 -15.18
CA ILE A 97 -9.34 -9.19 -15.36
C ILE A 97 -10.18 -9.23 -16.63
N SER A 98 -11.40 -8.67 -16.58
CA SER A 98 -12.37 -8.65 -17.68
C SER A 98 -12.00 -7.66 -18.79
N TRP A 99 -10.80 -7.78 -19.33
CA TRP A 99 -10.32 -7.04 -20.51
C TRP A 99 -10.41 -7.96 -21.74
N PRO A 100 -10.31 -7.43 -22.98
CA PRO A 100 -10.52 -8.23 -24.19
C PRO A 100 -9.68 -9.51 -24.25
N GLU A 101 -8.41 -9.45 -23.84
CA GLU A 101 -7.51 -10.61 -23.80
C GLU A 101 -7.60 -11.45 -22.51
N GLN A 102 -8.43 -11.04 -21.55
CA GLN A 102 -8.60 -11.67 -20.24
C GLN A 102 -7.26 -12.07 -19.58
N PRO A 103 -6.29 -11.14 -19.44
CA PRO A 103 -4.98 -11.49 -18.91
C PRO A 103 -5.09 -11.90 -17.44
N THR A 104 -4.28 -12.89 -17.08
CA THR A 104 -3.96 -13.24 -15.70
C THR A 104 -2.98 -12.22 -15.12
N VAL A 105 -3.31 -11.67 -13.95
CA VAL A 105 -2.53 -10.60 -13.32
C VAL A 105 -2.30 -10.80 -11.83
N TYR A 106 -1.16 -10.29 -11.36
CA TYR A 106 -0.92 -9.96 -9.95
C TYR A 106 -0.84 -8.44 -9.78
N SER A 107 -1.10 -7.95 -8.57
CA SER A 107 -0.93 -6.52 -8.26
C SER A 107 0.37 -6.29 -7.50
N ILE A 108 1.08 -5.21 -7.83
CA ILE A 108 2.14 -4.70 -6.95
C ILE A 108 1.46 -4.11 -5.72
N SER A 109 1.72 -4.72 -4.56
CA SER A 109 0.97 -4.51 -3.30
C SER A 109 0.79 -3.04 -2.92
N VAL A 110 1.81 -2.18 -3.12
CA VAL A 110 1.73 -0.75 -2.75
C VAL A 110 0.61 0.00 -3.46
N PHE A 111 0.25 -0.35 -4.70
CA PHE A 111 -0.84 0.33 -5.41
C PHE A 111 -2.21 -0.13 -4.93
N HIS A 112 -2.36 -1.41 -4.55
CA HIS A 112 -3.58 -1.89 -3.91
C HIS A 112 -3.74 -1.28 -2.51
N GLN A 113 -2.64 -1.10 -1.77
CA GLN A 113 -2.64 -0.37 -0.49
C GLN A 113 -3.10 1.08 -0.70
N LEU A 114 -2.54 1.80 -1.69
CA LEU A 114 -2.98 3.17 -2.01
C LEU A 114 -4.45 3.23 -2.45
N HIS A 115 -4.93 2.25 -3.22
CA HIS A 115 -6.35 2.14 -3.57
C HIS A 115 -7.23 1.98 -2.33
N CYS A 116 -6.89 1.04 -1.43
CA CYS A 116 -7.62 0.81 -0.19
C CYS A 116 -7.64 2.05 0.71
N PHE A 117 -6.49 2.72 0.87
CA PHE A 117 -6.39 3.96 1.63
C PHE A 117 -7.30 5.05 1.06
N THR A 118 -7.27 5.25 -0.27
CA THR A 118 -8.09 6.26 -0.95
C THR A 118 -9.58 5.95 -0.82
N ALA A 119 -9.97 4.68 -0.95
CA ALA A 119 -11.35 4.25 -0.80
C ALA A 119 -11.91 4.49 0.61
N ILE A 120 -11.13 4.15 1.65
CA ILE A 120 -11.49 4.42 3.06
C ILE A 120 -11.65 5.92 3.28
N LEU A 121 -10.66 6.71 2.82
CA LEU A 121 -10.64 8.15 3.01
C LEU A 121 -11.85 8.83 2.34
N ASN A 122 -12.17 8.43 1.11
CA ASN A 122 -13.31 8.95 0.37
C ASN A 122 -14.66 8.64 1.04
N ASP A 123 -14.86 7.39 1.47
CA ASP A 123 -16.09 7.00 2.16
C ASP A 123 -16.22 7.65 3.54
N PHE A 124 -15.11 7.85 4.26
CA PHE A 124 -15.12 8.59 5.52
C PHE A 124 -15.61 10.02 5.32
N ASN A 125 -15.09 10.74 4.32
CA ASN A 125 -15.54 12.11 4.03
C ASN A 125 -17.01 12.15 3.60
N ARG A 126 -17.46 11.18 2.79
CA ARG A 126 -18.89 11.08 2.42
C ARG A 126 -19.77 10.94 3.65
N ILE A 127 -19.43 10.03 4.57
CA ILE A 127 -20.20 9.80 5.79
C ILE A 127 -20.23 11.05 6.67
N GLN A 128 -19.11 11.76 6.83
CA GLN A 128 -19.05 13.03 7.57
C GLN A 128 -19.99 14.09 6.98
N ASN A 129 -20.15 14.10 5.65
CA ASN A 129 -21.05 15.01 4.93
C ASN A 129 -22.49 14.48 4.79
N GLY A 130 -22.87 13.46 5.57
CA GLY A 130 -24.22 12.88 5.55
C GLY A 130 -24.56 12.08 4.28
N GLN A 131 -23.56 11.74 3.47
CA GLN A 131 -23.70 10.93 2.26
C GLN A 131 -23.46 9.44 2.57
N PRO A 132 -24.15 8.51 1.88
CA PRO A 132 -23.87 7.09 2.04
C PRO A 132 -22.47 6.74 1.50
N PRO A 133 -21.78 5.71 2.02
CA PRO A 133 -20.52 5.23 1.45
C PRO A 133 -20.71 4.68 0.03
N ILE A 134 -19.64 4.70 -0.77
CA ILE A 134 -19.59 4.04 -2.09
C ILE A 134 -19.36 2.55 -1.90
N GLN A 135 -18.41 2.20 -1.03
CA GLN A 135 -17.98 0.82 -0.88
C GLN A 135 -18.89 0.10 0.11
N PRO A 136 -19.23 -1.17 -0.16
CA PRO A 136 -19.93 -1.99 0.82
C PRO A 136 -19.01 -2.22 2.03
N MET A 137 -19.61 -2.35 3.22
CA MET A 137 -18.87 -2.53 4.48
C MET A 137 -17.84 -3.67 4.42
N ARG A 138 -18.18 -4.79 3.76
CA ARG A 138 -17.24 -5.91 3.54
C ARG A 138 -15.94 -5.47 2.83
N HIS A 139 -16.06 -4.59 1.84
CA HIS A 139 -14.90 -4.07 1.12
C HIS A 139 -14.06 -3.16 2.02
N LEU A 140 -14.69 -2.23 2.75
CA LEU A 140 -13.98 -1.36 3.70
C LEU A 140 -13.23 -2.16 4.78
N LEU A 141 -13.86 -3.19 5.35
CA LEU A 141 -13.22 -4.07 6.33
C LEU A 141 -12.00 -4.81 5.75
N HIS A 142 -12.10 -5.27 4.50
CA HIS A 142 -10.97 -5.85 3.78
C HIS A 142 -9.85 -4.82 3.58
N CYS A 143 -10.18 -3.60 3.14
CA CYS A 143 -9.23 -2.51 2.99
C CYS A 143 -8.50 -2.21 4.31
N PHE A 144 -9.23 -2.11 5.43
CA PHE A 144 -8.64 -1.89 6.75
C PHE A 144 -7.67 -3.01 7.15
N ASP A 145 -8.08 -4.27 6.98
CA ASP A 145 -7.20 -5.40 7.30
C ASP A 145 -5.97 -5.44 6.38
N PHE A 146 -6.13 -5.14 5.09
CA PHE A 146 -5.01 -5.13 4.15
C PHE A 146 -3.98 -4.03 4.47
N ILE A 147 -4.43 -2.82 4.83
CA ILE A 147 -3.52 -1.76 5.30
C ILE A 147 -2.83 -2.16 6.61
N LYS A 148 -3.55 -2.78 7.56
CA LYS A 148 -2.95 -3.31 8.78
C LYS A 148 -1.87 -4.35 8.47
N GLN A 149 -2.12 -5.26 7.53
CA GLN A 149 -1.11 -6.25 7.10
C GLN A 149 0.14 -5.56 6.55
N ALA A 150 -0.01 -4.51 5.74
CA ALA A 150 1.11 -3.74 5.21
C ALA A 150 1.93 -3.07 6.33
N ILE A 151 1.27 -2.45 7.31
CA ILE A 151 1.93 -1.84 8.48
C ILE A 151 2.72 -2.88 9.27
N LEU A 152 2.10 -4.02 9.58
CA LEU A 152 2.75 -5.10 10.35
C LEU A 152 3.89 -5.76 9.56
N CYS A 153 3.76 -5.87 8.24
CA CYS A 153 4.77 -6.44 7.35
C CYS A 153 6.00 -5.53 7.24
N CYS A 154 5.78 -4.22 7.09
CA CYS A 154 6.87 -3.25 7.00
C CYS A 154 7.54 -2.98 8.35
N GLY A 155 6.76 -2.94 9.45
CA GLY A 155 7.27 -2.70 10.79
C GLY A 155 8.16 -1.45 10.88
N ASP A 156 7.67 -0.30 10.41
CA ASP A 156 8.47 0.93 10.39
C ASP A 156 8.91 1.34 11.81
N CYS A 157 10.20 1.15 12.09
CA CYS A 157 10.84 1.47 13.37
C CYS A 157 11.50 2.85 13.39
N THR A 158 11.19 3.73 12.43
CA THR A 158 11.71 5.09 12.42
C THR A 158 11.32 5.81 13.72
N SER A 159 12.30 6.39 14.42
CA SER A 159 12.07 7.10 15.67
C SER A 159 11.45 8.47 15.41
N GLU A 160 10.25 8.71 15.94
CA GLU A 160 9.49 9.94 15.71
C GLU A 160 9.56 10.89 16.93
N PRO A 161 9.92 12.18 16.73
CA PRO A 161 9.93 13.13 17.82
C PRO A 161 8.49 13.45 18.24
N HIS A 162 8.25 13.40 19.55
CA HIS A 162 7.03 13.92 20.15
C HIS A 162 7.36 15.30 20.70
N GLN A 163 6.82 16.35 20.09
CA GLN A 163 7.05 17.72 20.50
C GLN A 163 5.79 18.29 21.15
N GLU A 164 5.97 19.19 22.10
CA GLU A 164 4.89 19.95 22.73
C GLU A 164 5.08 21.43 22.45
N ASP A 165 3.97 22.15 22.27
CA ASP A 165 4.01 23.60 22.24
C ASP A 165 4.21 24.19 23.65
N ARG A 166 4.31 25.52 23.76
CA ARG A 166 4.51 26.21 25.05
C ARG A 166 3.34 26.05 26.02
N HIS A 167 2.21 25.51 25.57
CA HIS A 167 1.00 25.29 26.34
C HIS A 167 0.81 23.80 26.71
N GLY A 168 1.78 22.93 26.37
CA GLY A 168 1.72 21.50 26.63
C GLY A 168 0.82 20.74 25.65
N ASN A 169 0.43 21.33 24.53
CA ASN A 169 -0.29 20.60 23.48
C ASN A 169 0.70 19.81 22.64
N HIS A 170 0.39 18.53 22.39
CA HIS A 170 1.17 17.71 21.48
C HIS A 170 1.09 18.26 20.05
N LEU A 171 2.25 18.55 19.47
CA LEU A 171 2.39 18.81 18.05
C LEU A 171 2.27 17.51 17.26
N GLN A 172 1.97 17.61 15.97
CA GLN A 172 1.83 16.44 15.11
C GLN A 172 3.13 15.63 15.05
N ALA A 173 3.11 14.43 15.63
CA ALA A 173 4.24 13.52 15.64
C ALA A 173 4.45 12.86 14.26
N GLY A 174 5.68 12.43 13.97
CA GLY A 174 6.03 11.64 12.79
C GLY A 174 6.28 12.40 11.48
N MET A 175 5.93 13.68 11.41
CA MET A 175 6.29 14.55 10.29
C MET A 175 7.78 14.92 10.33
N ASP A 176 8.34 15.28 9.18
CA ASP A 176 9.73 15.75 9.01
C ASP A 176 10.82 14.79 9.53
N THR A 177 10.47 13.53 9.73
CA THR A 177 11.39 12.49 10.16
C THR A 177 11.96 11.74 8.96
N LEU A 178 13.28 11.62 8.93
CA LEU A 178 14.02 10.94 7.87
C LEU A 178 13.78 9.42 7.94
N ARG A 179 13.24 8.86 6.85
CA ARG A 179 12.94 7.44 6.67
C ARG A 179 13.79 6.85 5.55
N VAL A 180 14.00 5.54 5.58
CA VAL A 180 14.57 4.78 4.46
C VAL A 180 13.44 3.99 3.81
N CYS A 181 13.00 4.44 2.64
CA CYS A 181 11.88 3.84 1.92
C CYS A 181 12.36 3.21 0.61
N LYS A 182 11.58 2.28 0.03
CA LYS A 182 11.75 1.97 -1.39
C LYS A 182 11.45 3.22 -2.22
N ASP A 183 12.22 3.46 -3.27
CA ASP A 183 12.03 4.62 -4.14
C ASP A 183 10.72 4.49 -4.93
N PHE A 184 9.67 5.11 -4.41
CA PHE A 184 8.32 5.02 -4.95
C PHE A 184 8.25 5.46 -6.41
N ASP A 185 9.02 6.47 -6.80
CA ASP A 185 9.06 6.97 -8.18
C ASP A 185 9.54 5.87 -9.15
N LYS A 186 10.48 5.02 -8.71
CA LYS A 186 10.97 3.88 -9.50
C LYS A 186 9.94 2.76 -9.57
N ILE A 187 9.22 2.49 -8.49
CA ILE A 187 8.13 1.51 -8.48
C ILE A 187 7.01 1.97 -9.44
N LEU A 188 6.60 3.23 -9.33
CA LEU A 188 5.57 3.83 -10.17
C LEU A 188 5.97 3.83 -11.65
N SER A 189 7.21 4.23 -11.96
CA SER A 189 7.73 4.22 -13.33
C SER A 189 7.75 2.80 -13.91
N TYR A 190 8.21 1.82 -13.12
CA TYR A 190 8.22 0.41 -13.53
C TYR A 190 6.80 -0.09 -13.81
N ALA A 191 5.87 0.14 -12.89
CA ALA A 191 4.50 -0.32 -13.03
C ALA A 191 3.80 0.28 -14.24
N ASN A 192 4.01 1.57 -14.52
CA ASN A 192 3.51 2.19 -15.75
C ASN A 192 4.12 1.54 -17.00
N ALA A 193 5.43 1.28 -17.03
CA ALA A 193 6.07 0.69 -18.21
C ALA A 193 5.60 -0.75 -18.51
N HIS A 194 5.12 -1.47 -17.49
CA HIS A 194 4.72 -2.89 -17.58
C HIS A 194 3.21 -3.11 -17.39
N ALA A 195 2.43 -2.03 -17.39
CA ALA A 195 0.99 -2.11 -17.23
C ALA A 195 0.39 -2.97 -18.36
N PRO A 196 -0.51 -3.92 -18.05
CA PRO A 196 -1.18 -4.68 -19.08
C PRO A 196 -1.92 -3.72 -20.01
N LYS A 197 -1.85 -3.99 -21.32
CA LYS A 197 -2.49 -3.14 -22.32
C LYS A 197 -4.00 -3.33 -22.24
N ARG A 198 -4.71 -2.25 -21.92
CA ARG A 198 -6.14 -2.17 -22.19
C ARG A 198 -6.31 -1.90 -23.69
N ILE A 199 -6.26 -2.96 -24.49
CA ILE A 199 -6.55 -2.85 -25.93
C ILE A 199 -7.99 -2.35 -26.06
N LYS A 200 -8.17 -1.24 -26.79
CA LYS A 200 -9.48 -0.62 -27.04
C LYS A 200 -10.28 -1.43 -28.03
#